data_AF-A0A6P6R6S1-F1
#
_entry.id   AF-A0A6P6R6S1-F1
#
_cell.length_a   1.000
_cell.length_b   1.000
_cell.length_c   1.000
_cell.angle_alpha   90.00
_cell.angle_beta   90.00
_cell.angle_gamma   90.00
#
_symmetry.space_group_name_H-M   'P 1'
#
loop_
_entity.id
_entity.type
_entity.pdbx_description
1 polymer ?
#
loop_
_entity_poly.entity_id
_entity_poly.type
_entity_poly.pdbx_seq_one_letter_code
_entity_poly.pdbx_strand_id
1 'polypeptide(L)'
;MESMLKKSLLAPVKTLKFCVSGEKTNHGARRGPKRQGSKGRSCKPDPRLLRSYQTELDRERKLREAMNAQKNAERAAMRAHFRRKYQLTKNAKDAEQLRAAGGKVCLPRDLAKMVRGEAPAKDDSFCLRSAFQSLSLSTGIFTGRPRQTPSSANQTQPCRVM
;
A
#
# COMPACT_ATOMS: atom_id res chain seq x y z
N MET A 1 13.89 -20.19 -51.32
CA MET A 1 12.67 -20.34 -50.50
C MET A 1 12.32 -18.99 -49.87
N GLU A 2 12.07 -17.95 -50.66
CA GLU A 2 11.92 -16.57 -50.13
C GLU A 2 10.61 -15.88 -50.55
N SER A 3 9.74 -16.55 -51.30
CA SER A 3 8.50 -15.98 -51.82
C SER A 3 7.24 -16.29 -50.99
N MET A 4 7.34 -17.14 -49.96
CA MET A 4 6.20 -17.54 -49.12
C MET A 4 6.02 -16.68 -47.86
N LEU A 5 6.97 -15.81 -47.51
CA LEU A 5 6.94 -15.05 -46.24
C LEU A 5 6.28 -13.67 -46.34
N LYS A 6 5.92 -13.19 -47.54
CA LYS A 6 5.41 -11.82 -47.73
C LYS A 6 3.89 -11.67 -47.71
N LYS A 7 3.12 -12.74 -47.52
CA LYS A 7 1.65 -12.70 -47.62
C LYS A 7 0.88 -12.74 -46.29
N SER A 8 1.55 -12.87 -45.15
CA SER A 8 0.88 -12.95 -43.84
C SER A 8 0.74 -11.62 -43.09
N LEU A 9 1.31 -10.51 -43.59
CA LEU A 9 1.34 -9.22 -42.88
C LEU A 9 0.22 -8.24 -43.30
N LEU A 10 -0.66 -8.62 -44.21
CA LEU A 10 -1.71 -7.74 -44.77
C LEU A 10 -3.13 -8.01 -44.23
N ALA A 11 -3.27 -8.82 -43.18
CA ALA A 11 -4.54 -8.90 -42.46
C ALA A 11 -4.61 -7.73 -41.46
N PRO A 12 -5.58 -6.81 -41.57
CA PRO A 12 -5.75 -5.77 -40.56
C PRO A 12 -6.00 -6.45 -39.21
N VAL A 13 -5.14 -6.13 -38.23
CA VAL A 13 -5.30 -6.58 -36.85
C VAL A 13 -6.68 -6.13 -36.40
N LYS A 14 -7.61 -7.08 -36.28
CA LYS A 14 -8.94 -6.81 -35.73
C LYS A 14 -8.70 -6.30 -34.32
N THR A 15 -8.95 -5.01 -34.10
CA THR A 15 -8.87 -4.41 -32.78
C THR A 15 -9.87 -5.14 -31.90
N LEU A 16 -9.35 -5.89 -30.93
CA LEU A 16 -10.17 -6.49 -29.88
C LEU A 16 -10.67 -5.33 -29.02
N LYS A 17 -11.81 -4.77 -29.38
CA LYS A 17 -12.57 -3.89 -28.51
C LYS A 17 -13.07 -4.74 -27.34
N PHE A 18 -12.27 -4.80 -26.27
CA PHE A 18 -12.74 -5.28 -24.98
C PHE A 18 -13.89 -4.36 -24.55
N CYS A 19 -15.11 -4.87 -24.63
CA CYS A 19 -16.31 -4.18 -24.18
C CYS A 19 -16.25 -4.03 -22.64
N VAL A 20 -15.70 -2.91 -22.17
CA VAL A 20 -16.04 -2.38 -20.85
C VAL A 20 -17.48 -1.88 -20.97
N SER A 21 -18.38 -2.51 -20.22
CA SER A 21 -19.81 -2.20 -20.23
C SER A 21 -20.03 -0.74 -19.80
N GLY A 22 -20.55 0.06 -20.72
CA GLY A 22 -21.04 1.42 -20.48
C GLY A 22 -22.24 1.68 -21.39
N GLU A 23 -23.39 1.88 -20.75
CA GLU A 23 -24.61 2.59 -21.16
C GLU A 23 -25.17 2.44 -22.60
N LYS A 24 -26.41 1.94 -22.67
CA LYS A 24 -27.19 1.77 -23.91
C LYS A 24 -27.61 3.13 -24.49
N THR A 25 -27.08 3.49 -25.66
CA THR A 25 -27.74 4.44 -26.56
C THR A 25 -28.30 3.69 -27.77
N ASN A 26 -29.61 3.86 -28.01
CA ASN A 26 -30.35 3.23 -29.09
C ASN A 26 -30.22 4.06 -30.37
N HIS A 27 -29.37 3.66 -31.34
CA HIS A 27 -29.47 4.17 -32.70
C HIS A 27 -29.09 3.12 -33.75
N GLY A 28 -29.95 2.97 -34.76
CA GLY A 28 -29.54 2.58 -36.11
C GLY A 28 -29.76 1.12 -36.50
N ALA A 29 -30.99 0.77 -36.85
CA ALA A 29 -31.30 -0.44 -37.62
C ALA A 29 -30.63 -0.39 -39.01
N ARG A 30 -29.72 -1.33 -39.28
CA ARG A 30 -29.33 -1.72 -40.65
C ARG A 30 -29.43 -3.24 -40.76
N ARG A 31 -30.43 -3.71 -41.52
CA ARG A 31 -30.68 -5.12 -41.82
C ARG A 31 -29.61 -5.64 -42.78
N GLY A 32 -28.66 -6.43 -42.29
CA GLY A 32 -27.79 -7.27 -43.11
C GLY A 32 -28.50 -8.55 -43.58
N PRO A 33 -28.05 -9.21 -44.66
CA PRO A 33 -28.69 -10.40 -45.20
C PRO A 33 -28.64 -11.55 -44.17
N LYS A 34 -29.81 -12.18 -43.94
CA LYS A 34 -29.96 -13.38 -43.10
C LYS A 34 -29.12 -14.52 -43.69
N ARG A 35 -27.89 -14.67 -43.22
CA ARG A 35 -27.21 -15.97 -43.25
C ARG A 35 -27.98 -16.87 -42.28
N GLN A 36 -28.69 -17.87 -42.82
CA GLN A 36 -29.13 -19.03 -42.04
C GLN A 36 -27.86 -19.75 -41.56
N GLY A 37 -27.24 -19.23 -40.50
CA GLY A 37 -26.34 -20.01 -39.69
C GLY A 37 -27.19 -21.12 -39.08
N SER A 38 -26.77 -22.36 -39.31
CA SER A 38 -27.25 -23.50 -38.54
C SER A 38 -27.39 -23.04 -37.09
N LYS A 39 -28.59 -23.20 -36.53
CA LYS A 39 -28.76 -23.09 -35.08
C LYS A 39 -27.97 -24.25 -34.49
N GLY A 40 -26.66 -24.05 -34.34
CA GLY A 40 -25.84 -24.84 -33.46
C GLY A 40 -26.60 -24.82 -32.16
N ARG A 41 -27.16 -25.97 -31.78
CA ARG A 41 -27.76 -26.14 -30.47
C ARG A 41 -26.66 -25.78 -29.49
N SER A 42 -26.65 -24.55 -28.99
CA SER A 42 -25.93 -24.27 -27.77
C SER A 42 -26.70 -25.06 -26.73
N CYS A 43 -26.25 -26.28 -26.46
CA CYS A 43 -26.61 -26.98 -25.25
C CYS A 43 -26.40 -25.96 -24.14
N LYS A 44 -27.49 -25.53 -23.49
CA LYS A 44 -27.38 -24.59 -22.37
C LYS A 44 -26.37 -25.23 -21.40
N PRO A 45 -25.30 -24.51 -21.03
CA PRO A 45 -24.32 -25.09 -20.10
C PRO A 45 -25.08 -25.57 -18.87
N ASP A 46 -24.75 -26.78 -18.42
CA ASP A 46 -25.43 -27.40 -17.27
C ASP A 46 -25.40 -26.41 -16.10
N PRO A 47 -26.56 -25.98 -15.57
CA PRO A 47 -26.64 -25.03 -14.47
C PRO A 47 -25.77 -25.43 -13.27
N ARG A 48 -25.59 -26.73 -13.02
CA ARG A 48 -24.73 -27.24 -11.93
C ARG A 48 -23.26 -26.92 -12.18
N LEU A 49 -22.76 -27.15 -13.39
CA LEU A 49 -21.38 -26.82 -13.78
C LEU A 49 -21.13 -25.31 -13.75
N LEU A 50 -22.12 -24.50 -14.11
CA LEU A 50 -22.00 -23.05 -14.03
C LEU A 50 -21.92 -22.55 -12.58
N ARG A 51 -22.67 -23.19 -11.65
CA ARG A 51 -22.60 -22.87 -10.23
C ARG A 51 -21.27 -23.29 -9.62
N SER A 52 -20.77 -24.49 -9.88
CA SER A 52 -19.46 -24.92 -9.36
C SER A 52 -18.32 -24.05 -9.88
N TYR A 53 -18.32 -23.72 -11.18
CA TYR A 53 -17.33 -22.81 -11.76
C TYR A 53 -17.32 -21.44 -11.07
N GLN A 54 -18.50 -20.85 -10.82
CA GLN A 54 -18.58 -19.57 -10.11
C GLN A 54 -18.00 -19.67 -8.70
N THR A 55 -18.27 -20.76 -7.98
CA THR A 55 -17.72 -20.95 -6.63
C THR A 55 -16.20 -21.08 -6.63
N GLU A 56 -15.61 -21.70 -7.65
CA GLU A 56 -14.15 -21.77 -7.80
C GLU A 56 -13.53 -20.40 -8.07
N LEU A 57 -14.16 -19.59 -8.94
CA LEU A 57 -13.72 -18.21 -9.17
C LEU A 57 -13.76 -17.36 -7.90
N ASP A 58 -14.82 -17.52 -7.09
CA ASP A 58 -14.96 -16.78 -5.83
C ASP A 58 -13.92 -17.25 -4.79
N ARG A 59 -13.62 -18.55 -4.74
CA ARG A 59 -12.53 -19.11 -3.90
C ARG A 59 -11.18 -18.54 -4.31
N GLU A 60 -10.87 -18.58 -5.60
CA GLU A 60 -9.61 -18.06 -6.14
C GLU A 60 -9.46 -16.56 -5.88
N ARG A 61 -10.55 -15.79 -6.05
CA ARG A 61 -10.59 -14.36 -5.73
C ARG A 61 -10.28 -14.11 -4.26
N LYS A 62 -10.93 -14.83 -3.34
CA LYS A 62 -10.69 -14.70 -1.89
C LYS A 62 -9.24 -15.01 -1.52
N LEU A 63 -8.65 -16.04 -2.12
CA LEU A 63 -7.23 -16.36 -1.89
C LEU A 63 -6.30 -15.23 -2.35
N ARG A 64 -6.55 -14.67 -3.54
CA ARG A 64 -5.79 -13.51 -4.04
C ARG A 64 -5.95 -12.29 -3.14
N GLU A 65 -7.18 -11.99 -2.72
CA GLU A 65 -7.48 -10.86 -1.84
C GLU A 65 -6.78 -11.00 -0.49
N ALA A 66 -6.76 -12.20 0.11
CA ALA A 66 -6.03 -12.47 1.35
C ALA A 66 -4.52 -12.23 1.20
N MET A 67 -3.91 -12.78 0.15
CA MET A 67 -2.48 -12.56 -0.14
C MET A 67 -2.17 -11.08 -0.40
N ASN A 68 -3.05 -10.38 -1.10
CA ASN A 68 -2.90 -8.96 -1.36
C ASN A 68 -3.08 -8.12 -0.09
N ALA A 69 -4.01 -8.49 0.79
CA ALA A 69 -4.21 -7.84 2.08
C ALA A 69 -2.94 -7.93 2.93
N GLN A 70 -2.31 -9.10 3.00
CA GLN A 70 -1.03 -9.27 3.70
C GLN A 70 0.06 -8.38 3.10
N LYS A 71 0.29 -8.43 1.78
CA LYS A 71 1.30 -7.58 1.11
C LYS A 71 1.03 -6.09 1.28
N ASN A 72 -0.23 -5.69 1.27
CA ASN A 72 -0.63 -4.30 1.52
C ASN A 72 -0.31 -3.89 2.94
N ALA A 73 -0.58 -4.76 3.92
CA ALA A 73 -0.27 -4.54 5.31
C ALA A 73 1.25 -4.44 5.54
N GLU A 74 2.06 -5.29 4.88
CA GLU A 74 3.53 -5.21 4.92
C GLU A 74 4.03 -3.87 4.40
N ARG A 75 3.51 -3.41 3.25
CA ARG A 75 3.85 -2.08 2.72
C ARG A 75 3.39 -0.95 3.64
N ALA A 76 2.21 -1.07 4.25
CA ALA A 76 1.71 -0.10 5.23
C ALA A 76 2.60 -0.04 6.48
N ALA A 77 3.08 -1.19 6.96
CA ALA A 77 3.99 -1.27 8.10
C ALA A 77 5.32 -0.56 7.82
N MET A 78 5.90 -0.77 6.63
CA MET A 78 7.09 -0.04 6.17
C MET A 78 6.87 1.48 6.16
N ARG A 79 5.79 1.94 5.52
CA ARG A 79 5.45 3.36 5.45
C ARG A 79 5.21 3.96 6.84
N ALA A 80 4.48 3.27 7.70
CA ALA A 80 4.22 3.70 9.07
C ALA A 80 5.50 3.78 9.91
N HIS A 81 6.47 2.88 9.69
CA HIS A 81 7.79 2.98 10.31
C HIS A 81 8.52 4.26 9.89
N PHE A 82 8.67 4.51 8.59
CA PHE A 82 9.39 5.70 8.13
C PHE A 82 8.68 7.00 8.49
N ARG A 83 7.34 7.03 8.48
CA ARG A 83 6.59 8.19 8.98
C ARG A 83 6.93 8.50 10.43
N ARG A 84 7.01 7.49 11.30
CA ARG A 84 7.45 7.68 12.69
C ARG A 84 8.91 8.13 12.78
N LYS A 85 9.81 7.51 12.00
CA LYS A 85 11.25 7.85 11.97
C LYS A 85 11.49 9.33 11.65
N TYR A 86 10.75 9.87 10.69
CA TYR A 86 10.87 11.25 10.23
C TYR A 86 9.78 12.19 10.81
N GLN A 87 9.08 11.77 11.86
CA GLN A 87 8.04 12.57 12.55
C GLN A 87 6.95 13.13 11.63
N LEU A 88 6.63 12.40 10.55
CA LEU A 88 5.56 12.73 9.64
C LEU A 88 4.20 12.33 10.21
N THR A 89 3.15 13.00 9.75
CA THR A 89 1.77 12.70 10.13
C THR A 89 1.37 11.27 9.77
N LYS A 90 0.54 10.67 10.62
CA LYS A 90 0.02 9.32 10.41
C LYS A 90 -0.96 9.31 9.24
N ASN A 91 -0.97 8.22 8.48
CA ASN A 91 -1.90 8.04 7.36
C ASN A 91 -3.03 7.08 7.77
N ALA A 92 -4.28 7.52 7.60
CA ALA A 92 -5.46 6.74 7.95
C ALA A 92 -5.58 5.44 7.12
N LYS A 93 -5.26 5.48 5.82
CA LYS A 93 -5.32 4.31 4.94
C LYS A 93 -4.32 3.22 5.35
N ASP A 94 -3.11 3.63 5.75
CA ASP A 94 -2.10 2.69 6.26
C ASP A 94 -2.56 2.05 7.57
N ALA A 95 -3.20 2.82 8.46
CA ALA A 95 -3.74 2.31 9.71
C ALA A 95 -4.87 1.28 9.47
N GLU A 96 -5.73 1.54 8.50
CA GLU A 96 -6.77 0.59 8.09
C GLU A 96 -6.19 -0.70 7.51
N GLN A 97 -5.20 -0.61 6.62
CA GLN A 97 -4.53 -1.78 6.04
C GLN A 97 -3.85 -2.65 7.13
N LEU A 98 -3.23 -2.01 8.13
CA LEU A 98 -2.67 -2.72 9.28
C LEU A 98 -3.75 -3.39 10.14
N ARG A 99 -4.89 -2.72 10.36
CA ARG A 99 -6.02 -3.27 11.11
C ARG A 99 -6.67 -4.44 10.37
N ALA A 100 -6.81 -4.35 9.05
CA ALA A 100 -7.41 -5.39 8.22
C ALA A 100 -6.63 -6.72 8.26
N ALA A 101 -5.32 -6.68 8.51
CA ALA A 101 -4.50 -7.87 8.69
C ALA A 101 -4.67 -8.55 10.06
N GLY A 102 -5.38 -7.92 11.01
CA GLY A 102 -5.78 -8.55 12.28
C GLY A 102 -4.65 -8.82 13.27
N GLY A 103 -3.47 -8.22 13.11
CA GLY A 103 -2.34 -8.49 14.01
C GLY A 103 -1.08 -7.68 13.73
N LYS A 104 0.02 -8.07 14.39
CA LYS A 104 1.35 -7.51 14.14
C LYS A 104 1.84 -8.00 12.78
N VAL A 105 1.95 -7.09 11.83
CA VAL A 105 2.46 -7.40 10.50
C VAL A 105 3.98 -7.62 10.57
N CYS A 106 4.40 -8.87 10.32
CA CYS A 106 5.81 -9.22 10.20
C CYS A 106 6.31 -8.81 8.81
N LEU A 107 7.35 -7.97 8.78
CA LEU A 107 8.00 -7.63 7.53
C LEU A 107 8.89 -8.77 7.04
N PRO A 108 8.93 -9.04 5.73
CA PRO A 108 9.93 -9.93 5.12
C PRO A 108 11.35 -9.58 5.56
N ARG A 109 12.22 -10.58 5.68
CA ARG A 109 13.58 -10.44 6.27
C ARG A 109 14.38 -9.29 5.64
N ASP A 110 14.34 -9.16 4.32
CA ASP A 110 15.08 -8.12 3.61
C ASP A 110 14.52 -6.72 3.87
N LEU A 111 13.19 -6.59 3.98
CA LEU A 111 12.54 -5.32 4.35
C LEU A 111 12.75 -4.97 5.82
N ALA A 112 12.79 -5.97 6.69
CA ALA A 112 13.05 -5.79 8.11
C ALA A 112 14.45 -5.21 8.37
N LYS A 113 15.47 -5.59 7.58
CA LYS A 113 16.83 -5.02 7.64
C LYS A 113 16.82 -3.51 7.38
N MET A 114 16.08 -3.04 6.39
CA MET A 114 15.98 -1.61 6.08
C MET A 114 15.30 -0.79 7.20
N VAL A 115 14.35 -1.42 7.90
CA VAL A 115 13.62 -0.78 9.00
C VAL A 115 14.45 -0.71 10.27
N ARG A 116 15.08 -1.82 10.66
CA ARG A 116 15.83 -1.89 11.92
C ARG A 116 17.21 -1.24 11.82
N GLY A 117 17.77 -1.13 10.62
CA GLY A 117 19.18 -0.81 10.42
C GLY A 117 20.06 -1.98 10.86
N GLU A 118 21.10 -2.29 10.09
CA GLU A 118 22.22 -3.07 10.61
C GLU A 118 22.81 -2.21 11.73
N ALA A 119 22.64 -2.64 12.99
CA ALA A 119 23.26 -1.93 14.09
C ALA A 119 24.76 -2.17 13.90
N PRO A 120 25.56 -1.12 13.60
CA PRO A 120 27.00 -1.32 13.54
C PRO A 120 27.39 -1.94 14.88
N ALA A 121 28.20 -3.00 14.84
CA ALA A 121 28.90 -3.46 16.03
C ALA A 121 29.41 -2.21 16.72
N LYS A 122 29.05 -2.02 17.99
CA LYS A 122 29.51 -0.87 18.76
C LYS A 122 31.01 -1.04 18.92
N ASP A 123 31.76 -0.60 17.93
CA ASP A 123 33.15 -0.30 18.09
C ASP A 123 33.15 0.95 18.96
N ASP A 124 33.77 0.85 20.14
CA ASP A 124 34.00 1.96 21.09
C ASP A 124 34.86 3.11 20.50
N SER A 125 34.98 3.17 19.17
CA SER A 125 35.87 4.01 18.37
C SER A 125 35.61 5.51 18.50
N PHE A 126 34.46 5.92 19.06
CA PHE A 126 34.21 7.33 19.32
C PHE A 126 33.54 7.54 20.69
N CYS A 127 34.15 6.99 21.74
CA CYS A 127 33.90 7.43 23.11
C CYS A 127 34.48 8.84 23.36
N LEU A 128 34.14 9.82 22.51
CA LEU A 128 34.49 11.23 22.72
C LEU A 128 33.96 11.70 24.09
N ARG A 129 32.80 11.19 24.52
CA ARG A 129 32.25 11.44 25.86
C ARG A 129 33.12 10.91 27.01
N SER A 130 33.90 9.84 26.84
CA SER A 130 34.81 9.37 27.89
C SER A 130 36.06 10.25 27.98
N ALA A 131 36.54 10.75 26.84
CA ALA A 131 37.67 11.68 26.79
C ALA A 131 37.39 13.00 27.54
N PHE A 132 36.11 13.42 27.62
CA PHE A 132 35.70 14.60 28.38
C PHE A 132 35.25 14.31 29.83
N GLN A 133 35.38 13.07 30.34
CA GLN A 133 35.08 12.78 31.76
C GLN A 133 36.12 13.39 32.72
N SER A 134 37.36 13.56 32.26
CA SER A 134 38.41 14.28 33.00
C SER A 134 38.17 15.79 33.06
N LEU A 135 37.47 16.32 32.05
CA LEU A 135 37.01 17.70 31.97
C LEU A 135 35.60 17.78 32.57
N SER A 136 35.52 17.73 33.90
CA SER A 136 34.29 18.04 34.63
C SER A 136 33.89 19.51 34.41
N LEU A 137 33.35 19.80 33.22
CA LEU A 137 32.54 20.99 32.95
C LEU A 137 31.26 20.82 33.77
N SER A 138 31.37 21.19 35.05
CA SER A 138 30.23 21.31 35.92
C SER A 138 29.18 22.17 35.21
N THR A 139 28.02 21.59 34.97
CA THR A 139 26.81 22.24 34.44
C THR A 139 26.26 23.33 35.38
N GLY A 140 27.09 23.84 36.31
CA GLY A 140 26.76 24.80 37.34
C GLY A 140 26.77 26.26 36.88
N ILE A 141 27.20 26.59 35.66
CA ILE A 141 27.24 27.98 35.18
C ILE A 141 25.90 28.44 34.58
N PHE A 142 24.96 27.53 34.28
CA PHE A 142 23.63 27.89 33.72
C PHE A 142 22.45 27.59 34.65
N THR A 143 22.67 27.23 35.91
CA THR A 143 21.57 27.05 36.87
C THR A 143 21.46 28.27 37.77
N GLY A 144 20.80 29.31 37.25
CA GLY A 144 20.16 30.31 38.08
C GLY A 144 19.20 29.62 39.07
N ARG A 145 19.60 29.63 40.33
CA ARG A 145 18.84 29.47 41.58
C ARG A 145 17.33 29.13 41.41
N PRO A 146 16.82 27.99 41.94
CA PRO A 146 15.39 27.82 42.09
C PRO A 146 14.89 28.72 43.25
N ARG A 147 14.17 29.79 42.90
CA ARG A 147 13.47 30.64 43.86
C ARG A 147 12.16 29.94 44.23
N GLN A 148 12.08 29.37 45.43
CA GLN A 148 10.82 28.95 46.01
C GLN A 148 9.93 30.18 46.20
N THR A 149 8.68 30.12 45.72
CA THR A 149 7.63 31.10 46.03
C THR A 149 6.43 30.35 46.58
N PRO A 150 5.81 30.83 47.69
CA PRO A 150 4.61 30.24 48.25
C PRO A 150 3.38 30.62 47.40
N SER A 151 2.40 29.72 47.44
CA SER A 151 1.05 29.88 46.90
C SER A 151 0.39 31.20 47.32
N SER A 152 -0.12 31.96 46.35
CA SER A 152 -1.36 32.72 46.52
C SER A 152 -2.07 32.90 45.18
N ALA A 153 -3.31 32.43 45.13
CA ALA A 153 -4.26 32.71 44.07
C ALA A 153 -4.49 34.23 43.93
N ASN A 154 -4.51 34.73 42.69
CA ASN A 154 -5.57 35.59 42.14
C ASN A 154 -5.17 36.18 40.77
N GLN A 155 -6.00 35.83 39.77
CA GLN A 155 -6.50 36.68 38.68
C GLN A 155 -5.53 37.30 37.63
N THR A 156 -5.90 37.04 36.37
CA THR A 156 -6.05 38.00 35.24
C THR A 156 -5.22 37.73 33.97
N GLN A 157 -5.91 37.09 33.00
CA GLN A 157 -5.82 37.16 31.53
C GLN A 157 -4.52 36.79 30.76
N PRO A 158 -4.62 35.99 29.68
CA PRO A 158 -3.50 35.66 28.79
C PRO A 158 -3.23 36.76 27.76
N CYS A 159 -1.94 37.08 27.58
CA CYS A 159 -1.44 38.07 26.61
C CYS A 159 -1.73 37.66 25.16
N ARG A 160 -2.23 38.62 24.36
CA ARG A 160 -2.46 38.51 22.92
C ARG A 160 -1.17 38.88 22.17
N VAL A 161 -0.78 38.04 21.20
CA VAL A 161 0.40 38.23 20.34
C VAL A 161 0.09 39.28 19.26
N MET A 162 1.01 40.22 19.05
CA MET A 162 1.16 41.00 17.81
C MET A 162 2.16 40.27 16.91
#